data_AF-A0A3L7JSB3-F1
#
_entry.id   AF-A0A3L7JSB3-F1
#
_cell.length_a   1.000
_cell.length_b   1.000
_cell.length_c   1.000
_cell.angle_alpha   90.00
_cell.angle_beta   90.00
_cell.angle_gamma   90.00
#
_symmetry.space_group_name_H-M   'P 1'
#
loop_
_entity.id
_entity.type
_entity.pdbx_description
1 polymer ?
#
loop_
_entity_poly.entity_id
_entity_poly.type
_entity_poly.pdbx_seq_one_letter_code
_entity_poly.pdbx_strand_id
1 'polypeptide(L)'
;MIHQKTNEIIKETLMTYPHKVNVKLGKILKERGMTQGDLHRLTGLRVATINELVHFKKKSLTVAHLISIMIALRIWDIRELIEIEFDNEVVEYFKKERSVMLKGFTEDLEKTMKENVQKMNDGKSI
;
A
#
# COMPACT_ATOMS: atom_id res chain seq x y z
N MET A 1 -14.10 4.82 -18.30
CA MET A 1 -14.29 6.18 -17.74
C MET A 1 -14.32 6.21 -16.21
N ILE A 2 -15.10 5.34 -15.51
CA ILE A 2 -15.14 5.30 -14.02
C ILE A 2 -13.78 4.90 -13.41
N HIS A 3 -13.15 3.82 -13.90
CA HIS A 3 -11.87 3.33 -13.38
C HIS A 3 -10.72 4.35 -13.46
N GLN A 4 -10.70 5.22 -14.48
CA GLN A 4 -9.68 6.25 -14.62
C GLN A 4 -9.83 7.34 -13.55
N LYS A 5 -11.06 7.75 -13.24
CA LYS A 5 -11.35 8.76 -12.21
C LYS A 5 -11.05 8.26 -10.80
N THR A 6 -11.39 7.00 -10.52
CA THR A 6 -11.01 6.36 -9.25
C THR A 6 -9.49 6.34 -9.08
N ASN A 7 -8.73 6.09 -10.15
CA ASN A 7 -7.26 6.16 -10.10
C ASN A 7 -6.74 7.57 -9.85
N GLU A 8 -7.38 8.61 -10.40
CA GLU A 8 -7.00 10.01 -10.11
C GLU A 8 -7.28 10.38 -8.66
N ILE A 9 -8.44 10.02 -8.10
CA ILE A 9 -8.75 10.23 -6.67
C ILE A 9 -7.69 9.54 -5.79
N ILE A 10 -7.29 8.33 -6.15
CA ILE A 10 -6.22 7.61 -5.44
C ILE A 10 -4.90 8.37 -5.54
N LYS A 11 -4.49 8.83 -6.74
CA LYS A 11 -3.25 9.59 -6.90
C LYS A 11 -3.25 10.89 -6.09
N GLU A 12 -4.34 11.65 -6.15
CA GLU A 12 -4.51 12.88 -5.36
C GLU A 12 -4.36 12.58 -3.87
N THR A 13 -5.05 11.56 -3.36
CA THR A 13 -4.94 11.12 -1.96
C THR A 13 -3.50 10.78 -1.59
N LEU A 14 -2.80 10.01 -2.43
CA LEU A 14 -1.40 9.62 -2.20
C LEU A 14 -0.43 10.82 -2.24
N MET A 15 -0.74 11.88 -3.01
CA MET A 15 0.02 13.12 -3.03
C MET A 15 -0.26 14.01 -1.82
N THR A 16 -1.52 14.03 -1.33
CA THR A 16 -1.92 14.80 -0.15
C THR A 16 -1.30 14.27 1.14
N TYR A 17 -1.08 12.96 1.22
CA TYR A 17 -0.49 12.31 2.40
C TYR A 17 0.85 11.67 2.05
N PRO A 18 1.95 12.46 2.06
CA PRO A 18 3.30 11.96 1.84
C PRO A 18 3.60 10.74 2.72
N HIS A 19 4.14 9.71 2.07
CA HIS A 19 4.43 8.44 2.70
C HIS A 19 5.58 7.74 1.98
N LYS A 20 6.17 6.78 2.68
CA LYS A 20 7.23 5.92 2.21
C LYS A 20 6.85 4.47 2.50
N VAL A 21 7.02 3.62 1.49
CA VAL A 21 6.88 2.18 1.65
C VAL A 21 8.26 1.54 1.56
N ASN A 22 8.60 0.74 2.56
CA ASN A 22 9.87 0.05 2.65
C ASN A 22 9.63 -1.47 2.59
N VAL A 23 10.06 -2.11 1.50
CA VAL A 23 9.99 -3.56 1.34
C VAL A 23 11.31 -4.19 1.77
N LYS A 24 11.26 -5.01 2.81
CA LYS A 24 12.44 -5.61 3.46
C LYS A 24 12.89 -6.92 2.80
N LEU A 25 12.18 -7.39 1.77
CA LEU A 25 12.40 -8.69 1.13
C LEU A 25 13.85 -8.93 0.70
N GLY A 26 14.48 -7.96 0.02
CA GLY A 26 15.87 -8.10 -0.44
C GLY A 26 16.86 -8.30 0.72
N LYS A 27 16.66 -7.57 1.83
CA LYS A 27 17.45 -7.69 3.05
C LYS A 27 17.26 -9.06 3.69
N ILE A 28 16.02 -9.51 3.85
CA ILE A 28 15.69 -10.82 4.44
C ILE A 28 16.35 -11.96 3.66
N LEU A 29 16.25 -11.94 2.32
CA LEU A 29 16.87 -12.97 1.48
C LEU A 29 18.39 -13.00 1.67
N LYS A 30 19.03 -11.83 1.67
CA LYS A 30 20.49 -11.71 1.87
C LYS A 30 20.91 -12.24 3.24
N GLU A 31 20.23 -11.84 4.32
CA GLU A 31 20.55 -12.26 5.69
C GLU A 31 20.40 -13.76 5.91
N ARG A 32 19.51 -14.40 5.13
CA ARG A 32 19.26 -15.85 5.17
C ARG A 32 20.07 -16.64 4.15
N GLY A 33 20.97 -16.00 3.40
CA GLY A 33 21.75 -16.65 2.35
C GLY A 33 20.90 -17.20 1.20
N MET A 34 19.73 -16.62 0.95
CA MET A 34 18.78 -17.06 -0.07
C MET A 34 18.84 -16.17 -1.30
N THR A 35 18.70 -16.77 -2.48
CA THR A 35 18.55 -16.04 -3.74
C THR A 35 17.07 -15.77 -4.05
N GLN A 36 16.80 -14.83 -4.96
CA GLN A 36 15.44 -14.66 -5.51
C GLN A 36 14.94 -15.94 -6.22
N GLY A 37 15.87 -16.73 -6.79
CA GLY A 37 15.55 -18.03 -7.40
C GLY A 37 15.09 -19.08 -6.39
N ASP A 38 15.65 -19.06 -5.17
CA ASP A 38 15.17 -19.92 -4.08
C ASP A 38 13.75 -19.56 -3.67
N LEU A 39 13.47 -18.26 -3.53
CA LEU A 39 12.13 -17.80 -3.22
C LEU A 39 11.13 -18.16 -4.32
N HIS A 40 11.52 -18.06 -5.59
CA HIS A 40 10.70 -18.54 -6.71
C HIS A 40 10.35 -20.02 -6.56
N ARG A 41 11.34 -20.88 -6.26
CA ARG A 41 11.11 -22.32 -6.06
C ARG A 41 10.18 -22.62 -4.88
N LEU A 42 10.27 -21.83 -3.81
CA LEU A 42 9.44 -22.01 -2.61
C LEU A 42 8.00 -21.51 -2.76
N THR A 43 7.78 -20.49 -3.61
CA THR A 43 6.50 -19.77 -3.67
C THR A 43 5.76 -19.95 -4.99
N GLY A 44 6.44 -20.41 -6.05
CA GLY A 44 5.94 -20.41 -7.42
C GLY A 44 5.86 -19.01 -8.06
N LEU A 45 6.21 -17.93 -7.36
CA LEU A 45 6.15 -16.57 -7.90
C LEU A 45 7.21 -16.36 -8.97
N ARG A 46 6.83 -15.72 -10.08
CA ARG A 46 7.78 -15.39 -11.16
C ARG A 46 8.96 -14.59 -10.61
N VAL A 47 10.19 -14.95 -11.00
CA VAL A 47 11.41 -14.24 -10.59
C VAL A 47 11.31 -12.72 -10.87
N ALA A 48 10.72 -12.33 -12.01
CA ALA A 48 10.47 -10.92 -12.32
C ALA A 48 9.59 -10.21 -11.26
N THR A 49 8.55 -10.87 -10.76
CA THR A 49 7.70 -10.35 -9.68
C THR A 49 8.48 -10.20 -8.37
N ILE A 50 9.34 -11.17 -8.05
CA ILE A 50 10.20 -11.10 -6.86
C ILE A 50 11.18 -9.93 -6.99
N ASN A 51 11.80 -9.77 -8.16
CA ASN A 51 12.75 -8.70 -8.44
C ASN A 51 12.10 -7.31 -8.33
N GLU A 52 10.90 -7.13 -8.90
CA GLU A 52 10.14 -5.89 -8.76
C GLU A 52 9.79 -5.58 -7.30
N LEU A 53 9.50 -6.60 -6.49
CA LEU A 53 9.24 -6.44 -5.06
C LEU A 53 10.49 -6.03 -4.28
N VAL A 54 11.61 -6.70 -4.54
CA VAL A 54 12.90 -6.40 -3.90
C VAL A 54 13.33 -4.94 -4.13
N HIS A 55 13.05 -4.40 -5.31
CA HIS A 55 13.42 -3.02 -5.67
C HIS A 55 12.28 -2.01 -5.49
N PHE A 56 11.15 -2.41 -4.91
CA PHE A 56 9.95 -1.58 -4.80
C PHE A 56 9.50 -0.92 -6.12
N LYS A 57 9.74 -1.60 -7.24
CA LYS A 57 9.33 -1.16 -8.59
C LYS A 57 7.95 -1.68 -8.97
N LYS A 58 7.40 -2.59 -8.16
CA LYS A 58 6.12 -3.23 -8.47
C LYS A 58 4.95 -2.28 -8.22
N LYS A 59 4.17 -2.01 -9.28
CA LYS A 59 2.96 -1.17 -9.20
C LYS A 59 1.78 -1.85 -8.49
N SER A 60 1.78 -3.18 -8.40
CA SER A 60 0.69 -3.93 -7.78
C SER A 60 1.18 -5.20 -7.08
N LEU A 61 0.78 -5.36 -5.82
CA LEU A 61 1.04 -6.54 -5.02
C LEU A 61 -0.29 -7.07 -4.51
N THR A 62 -0.52 -8.38 -4.62
CA THR A 62 -1.74 -9.03 -4.14
C THR A 62 -1.50 -9.61 -2.76
N VAL A 63 -2.57 -9.81 -2.00
CA VAL A 63 -2.53 -10.51 -0.70
C VAL A 63 -1.98 -11.93 -0.87
N ALA A 64 -2.38 -12.64 -1.93
CA ALA A 64 -1.86 -13.98 -2.21
C ALA A 64 -0.32 -14.00 -2.36
N HIS A 65 0.26 -13.03 -3.08
CA HIS A 65 1.72 -12.93 -3.18
C HIS A 65 2.38 -12.69 -1.81
N LEU A 66 1.82 -11.78 -0.99
CA LEU A 66 2.33 -11.48 0.35
C LEU A 66 2.32 -12.72 1.24
N ILE A 67 1.17 -13.39 1.32
CA ILE A 67 0.98 -14.59 2.15
C ILE A 67 1.88 -15.72 1.68
N SER A 68 2.03 -15.96 0.37
CA SER A 68 2.95 -16.98 -0.13
C SER A 68 4.40 -16.71 0.27
N ILE A 69 4.85 -15.45 0.21
CA ILE A 69 6.20 -15.07 0.66
C ILE A 69 6.34 -15.24 2.17
N MET A 70 5.36 -14.78 2.95
CA MET A 70 5.35 -14.91 4.41
C MET A 70 5.41 -16.39 4.83
N ILE A 71 4.61 -17.26 4.21
CA ILE A 71 4.64 -18.71 4.45
C ILE A 71 6.02 -19.27 4.10
N ALA A 72 6.54 -19.02 2.89
CA ALA A 72 7.83 -19.54 2.45
C ALA A 72 8.99 -19.12 3.37
N LEU A 73 8.93 -17.90 3.88
CA LEU A 73 9.94 -17.34 4.77
C LEU A 73 9.61 -17.52 6.26
N ARG A 74 8.53 -18.23 6.62
CA ARG A 74 8.10 -18.42 8.03
C ARG A 74 8.00 -17.09 8.80
N ILE A 75 7.51 -16.06 8.12
CA ILE A 75 7.23 -14.75 8.70
C ILE A 75 5.78 -14.75 9.17
N TRP A 76 5.55 -14.51 10.46
CA TRP A 76 4.21 -14.45 11.04
C TRP A 76 3.67 -13.02 11.12
N ASP A 77 4.55 -12.02 11.09
CA ASP A 77 4.19 -10.60 11.12
C ASP A 77 4.56 -9.90 9.80
N ILE A 78 3.56 -9.37 9.10
CA ILE A 78 3.76 -8.66 7.83
C ILE A 78 4.71 -7.46 7.96
N ARG A 79 4.83 -6.86 9.15
CA ARG A 79 5.72 -5.70 9.42
C ARG A 79 7.21 -6.05 9.28
N GLU A 80 7.55 -7.33 9.40
CA GLU A 80 8.90 -7.82 9.09
C GLU A 80 9.19 -7.77 7.58
N LEU A 81 8.15 -7.87 6.74
CA LEU A 81 8.27 -7.88 5.29
C LEU A 81 8.09 -6.49 4.67
N ILE A 82 7.12 -5.70 5.14
CA ILE A 82 6.78 -4.38 4.61
C ILE A 82 6.51 -3.42 5.76
N GLU A 83 7.03 -2.20 5.63
CA GLU A 83 6.78 -1.10 6.53
C GLU A 83 6.28 0.11 5.73
N ILE A 84 5.30 0.83 6.28
CA ILE A 84 4.73 2.03 5.69
C ILE A 84 4.85 3.14 6.72
N GLU A 85 5.51 4.22 6.34
CA GLU A 85 5.74 5.39 7.17
C GLU A 85 5.08 6.60 6.50
N PHE A 86 4.30 7.34 7.26
CA PHE A 86 3.81 8.65 6.84
C PHE A 86 4.71 9.74 7.40
N ASP A 87 4.78 10.88 6.71
CA ASP A 87 5.50 12.04 7.23
C ASP A 87 4.90 12.51 8.57
N ASN A 88 5.74 13.10 9.43
CA ASN A 88 5.34 13.45 10.80
C ASN A 88 4.08 14.35 10.84
N GLU A 89 3.95 15.30 9.92
CA GLU A 89 2.79 16.18 9.84
C GLU A 89 1.49 15.40 9.59
N VAL A 90 1.55 14.40 8.69
CA VAL A 90 0.43 13.50 8.41
C VAL A 90 0.09 12.65 9.63
N VAL A 91 1.11 12.13 10.32
CA VAL A 91 0.92 11.33 11.54
C VAL A 91 0.23 12.15 12.64
N GLU A 92 0.68 13.37 12.89
CA GLU A 92 0.08 14.24 13.90
C GLU A 92 -1.35 14.65 13.53
N TYR A 93 -1.59 14.96 12.25
CA TYR A 93 -2.93 15.18 11.73
C TYR A 93 -3.85 13.97 11.97
N PHE A 94 -3.44 12.77 11.55
CA PHE A 94 -4.22 11.55 11.73
C PHE A 94 -4.47 11.19 13.20
N LYS A 95 -3.50 11.42 14.09
CA LYS A 95 -3.71 11.21 15.54
C LYS A 95 -4.78 12.16 16.09
N LYS A 96 -4.68 13.45 15.76
CA LYS A 96 -5.65 14.46 16.18
C LYS A 96 -7.04 14.12 15.66
N GLU A 97 -7.14 13.84 14.37
CA GLU A 97 -8.40 13.51 13.72
C GLU A 97 -9.01 12.22 14.30
N ARG A 98 -8.22 11.15 14.46
CA ARG A 98 -8.67 9.89 15.05
C ARG A 98 -9.18 10.08 16.48
N SER A 99 -8.60 10.98 17.26
CA SER A 99 -9.02 11.22 18.64
C SER A 99 -10.46 11.75 18.76
N VAL A 100 -10.95 12.43 17.72
CA VAL A 100 -12.32 12.98 17.65
C VAL A 100 -13.26 12.11 16.81
N MET A 101 -12.75 11.05 16.18
CA MET A 101 -13.53 10.10 15.38
C MET A 101 -14.28 9.08 16.28
N LEU A 102 -15.18 9.59 17.13
CA LEU A 102 -15.90 8.79 18.14
C LEU A 102 -17.00 7.91 17.53
N LYS A 103 -17.70 8.42 16.51
CA LYS A 103 -18.73 7.68 15.76
C LYS A 103 -18.93 8.31 14.39
N GLY A 104 -18.77 7.52 13.33
CA GLY A 104 -18.93 8.01 11.96
C GLY A 104 -17.73 8.80 11.45
N PHE A 105 -17.97 9.63 10.45
CA PHE A 105 -16.95 10.47 9.83
C PHE A 105 -16.78 11.77 10.62
N THR A 106 -15.55 12.28 10.67
CA THR A 106 -15.27 13.66 11.07
C THR A 106 -15.79 14.63 10.01
N GLU A 107 -15.95 15.91 10.34
CA GLU A 107 -16.35 16.92 9.34
C GLU A 107 -15.41 16.94 8.12
N ASP A 108 -14.12 16.69 8.35
CA ASP A 108 -13.13 16.58 7.28
C ASP A 108 -13.40 15.35 6.39
N LEU A 109 -13.58 14.16 6.97
CA LEU A 109 -13.92 12.95 6.21
C LEU A 109 -15.25 13.08 5.46
N GLU A 110 -16.25 13.74 6.04
CA GLU A 110 -17.50 14.03 5.33
C GLU A 110 -17.29 14.93 4.12
N LYS A 111 -16.46 15.96 4.27
CA LYS A 111 -16.08 16.85 3.18
C LYS A 111 -15.31 16.09 2.10
N THR A 112 -14.28 15.32 2.47
CA THR A 112 -13.52 14.46 1.55
C THR A 112 -14.43 13.48 0.80
N MET A 113 -15.38 12.86 1.51
CA MET A 113 -16.35 11.95 0.88
C MET A 113 -17.23 12.67 -0.14
N LYS A 114 -17.81 13.83 0.21
CA LYS A 114 -18.66 14.62 -0.68
C LYS A 114 -17.89 15.05 -1.94
N GLU A 115 -16.66 15.53 -1.76
CA GLU A 115 -15.77 15.90 -2.87
C GLU A 115 -15.45 14.70 -3.78
N ASN A 116 -15.12 13.54 -3.20
CA ASN A 116 -14.83 12.34 -3.98
C ASN A 116 -16.07 11.82 -4.73
N VAL A 117 -17.25 11.83 -4.10
CA VAL A 117 -18.52 11.48 -4.77
C VAL A 117 -18.81 12.42 -5.93
N GLN A 118 -18.58 13.72 -5.75
CA GLN A 118 -18.74 14.71 -6.80
C GLN A 118 -17.77 14.45 -7.96
N LYS A 119 -16.47 14.26 -7.68
CA LYS A 119 -15.45 13.90 -8.70
C LYS A 119 -15.79 12.62 -9.46
N MET A 120 -16.39 11.62 -8.80
CA MET A 120 -16.85 10.40 -9.46
C MET A 120 -18.02 10.67 -10.42
N ASN A 121 -18.92 11.60 -10.06
CA ASN A 121 -20.14 11.93 -10.82
C ASN A 121 -19.95 13.01 -11.90
N ASP A 122 -19.03 13.97 -11.75
CA ASP A 122 -18.83 15.16 -12.61
C ASP A 122 -18.40 14.91 -14.06
N GLY A 123 -18.37 13.66 -14.51
CA GLY A 123 -18.33 13.37 -15.95
C GLY A 123 -19.43 12.42 -16.36
N LYS A 124 -20.63 12.64 -15.82
CA LYS A 124 -21.92 12.12 -16.32
C LYS A 124 -22.68 13.17 -17.15
N SER A 125 -22.04 14.28 -17.57
CA SER A 125 -22.64 15.10 -18.63
C SER A 125 -22.67 14.29 -19.92
N ILE A 126 -23.91 14.04 -20.35
CA ILE A 126 -24.32 13.46 -21.64
C ILE A 126 -23.65 14.21 -22.78
#